data_AF-A0A7S0L4T6-F1
#
_entry.id   AF-A0A7S0L4T6-F1
#
_cell.length_a   1.000
_cell.length_b   1.000
_cell.length_c   1.000
_cell.angle_alpha   90.00
_cell.angle_beta   90.00
_cell.angle_gamma   90.00
#
_symmetry.space_group_name_H-M   'P 1'
#
loop_
_entity.id
_entity.type
_entity.pdbx_description
1 polymer ?
#
loop_
_entity_poly.entity_id
_entity_poly.type
_entity_poly.pdbx_seq_one_letter_code
_entity_poly.pdbx_strand_id
1 'polypeptide(L)'
;MSSVPIALLGVCGLRHCAAQHLGCEQVASYALILVIGIGSVAFHATLLREAQALDELPMLWVIVAFVYATLQSREYRTRSGPSARWRILLLVYACASTCVYFTCGFTPFLISYGASIGALVVLNIQHCLLGELRSSALALQLLIGAACTYIGGFLPPLLPG
;
A
#
# COMPACT_ATOMS: atom_id res chain seq x y z
N MET A 1 -9.07 5.34 -19.08
CA MET A 1 -8.04 4.27 -19.16
C MET A 1 -6.77 4.66 -18.40
N SER A 2 -6.88 5.28 -17.22
CA SER A 2 -5.74 5.73 -16.40
C SER A 2 -5.15 4.64 -15.49
N SER A 3 -5.82 3.48 -15.37
CA SER A 3 -5.44 2.40 -14.44
C SER A 3 -4.50 1.33 -15.04
N VAL A 4 -4.28 1.35 -16.37
CA VAL A 4 -3.37 0.42 -17.07
C VAL A 4 -1.92 0.50 -16.55
N PRO A 5 -1.34 1.69 -16.27
CA PRO A 5 -0.02 1.80 -15.67
C PRO A 5 0.10 1.08 -14.32
N ILE A 6 -0.96 1.06 -13.51
CA ILE A 6 -0.98 0.38 -12.20
C ILE A 6 -0.86 -1.13 -12.39
N ALA A 7 -1.65 -1.70 -13.29
CA ALA A 7 -1.58 -3.13 -13.62
C ALA A 7 -0.20 -3.51 -14.17
N LEU A 8 0.35 -2.70 -15.09
CA LEU A 8 1.69 -2.92 -15.63
C LEU A 8 2.77 -2.88 -14.55
N LEU A 9 2.67 -1.95 -13.60
CA LEU A 9 3.58 -1.86 -12.46
C LEU A 9 3.53 -3.12 -11.59
N GLY A 10 2.33 -3.66 -11.35
CA GLY A 10 2.15 -4.94 -10.68
C GLY A 10 2.85 -6.10 -11.41
N VAL A 11 2.66 -6.22 -12.73
CA VAL A 11 3.33 -7.26 -13.55
C VAL A 11 4.85 -7.11 -13.53
N CYS A 12 5.35 -5.89 -13.78
CA CYS A 12 6.79 -5.61 -13.78
C CYS A 12 7.42 -5.91 -12.42
N GLY A 13 6.76 -5.51 -11.33
CA GLY A 13 7.20 -5.78 -9.97
C GLY A 13 7.24 -7.28 -9.64
N LEU A 14 6.23 -8.05 -10.05
CA LEU A 14 6.23 -9.51 -9.87
C LEU A 14 7.37 -10.19 -10.63
N ARG A 15 7.62 -9.79 -11.89
CA ARG A 15 8.76 -10.31 -12.67
C ARG A 15 10.09 -9.97 -12.02
N HIS A 16 10.21 -8.78 -11.47
CA HIS A 16 11.41 -8.37 -10.74
C HIS A 16 11.60 -9.17 -9.46
N CYS A 17 10.54 -9.41 -8.70
CA CYS A 17 10.58 -10.27 -7.51
C CYS A 17 11.01 -11.70 -7.84
N ALA A 18 10.50 -12.27 -8.93
CA ALA A 18 10.89 -13.59 -9.41
C ALA A 18 12.36 -13.63 -9.83
N ALA A 19 12.83 -12.60 -10.56
CA ALA A 19 14.21 -12.52 -11.02
C ALA A 19 15.23 -12.32 -9.89
N GLN A 20 14.87 -11.62 -8.82
CA GLN A 20 15.74 -11.33 -7.68
C GLN A 20 15.50 -12.23 -6.46
N HIS A 21 14.62 -13.24 -6.56
CA HIS A 21 14.23 -14.12 -5.46
C HIS A 21 13.82 -13.36 -4.18
N LEU A 22 13.02 -12.30 -4.35
CA LEU A 22 12.53 -11.49 -3.23
C LEU A 22 11.54 -12.30 -2.36
N GLY A 23 11.38 -11.84 -1.11
CA GLY A 23 10.51 -12.49 -0.13
C GLY A 23 9.03 -12.52 -0.54
N CYS A 24 8.28 -13.43 0.09
CA CYS A 24 6.84 -13.61 -0.18
C CYS A 24 6.03 -12.33 0.08
N GLU A 25 6.48 -11.46 0.99
CA GLU A 25 5.81 -10.20 1.31
C GLU A 25 5.86 -9.23 0.13
N GLN A 26 7.02 -9.08 -0.52
CA GLN A 26 7.16 -8.23 -1.71
C GLN A 26 6.35 -8.79 -2.88
N VAL A 27 6.36 -10.11 -3.07
CA VAL A 27 5.54 -10.79 -4.09
C VAL A 27 4.05 -10.50 -3.85
N ALA A 28 3.59 -10.63 -2.61
CA ALA A 28 2.20 -10.37 -2.24
C ALA A 28 1.81 -8.90 -2.50
N SER A 29 2.67 -7.93 -2.15
CA SER A 29 2.42 -6.52 -2.42
C SER A 29 2.24 -6.21 -3.91
N TYR A 30 3.14 -6.71 -4.78
CA TYR A 30 3.01 -6.48 -6.23
C TYR A 30 1.85 -7.25 -6.86
N ALA A 31 1.49 -8.42 -6.32
CA ALA A 31 0.28 -9.12 -6.72
C ALA A 31 -0.97 -8.30 -6.38
N LEU A 32 -1.03 -7.69 -5.20
CA LEU A 32 -2.13 -6.80 -4.82
C LEU A 32 -2.21 -5.56 -5.72
N ILE A 33 -1.07 -4.95 -6.08
CA ILE A 33 -1.03 -3.83 -7.04
C ILE A 33 -1.60 -4.23 -8.41
N LEU A 34 -1.27 -5.44 -8.89
CA LEU A 34 -1.85 -5.96 -10.11
C LEU A 34 -3.38 -6.11 -9.99
N VAL A 35 -3.86 -6.65 -8.86
CA VAL A 35 -5.30 -6.80 -8.60
C VAL A 35 -6.00 -5.44 -8.59
N ILE A 36 -5.43 -4.41 -7.96
CA ILE A 36 -5.95 -3.02 -7.98
C ILE A 36 -6.11 -2.54 -9.42
N GLY A 37 -5.05 -2.68 -10.23
CA GLY A 37 -5.09 -2.25 -11.63
C GLY A 37 -6.17 -2.96 -12.44
N ILE A 38 -6.35 -4.27 -12.24
CA ILE A 38 -7.41 -5.06 -12.90
C ILE A 38 -8.79 -4.65 -12.39
N GLY A 39 -8.97 -4.53 -11.08
CA GLY A 39 -10.22 -4.10 -10.43
C GLY A 39 -10.67 -2.73 -10.92
N SER A 40 -9.75 -1.77 -11.00
CA SER A 40 -10.02 -0.44 -11.52
C SER A 40 -10.46 -0.44 -12.99
N VAL A 41 -9.81 -1.24 -13.85
CA VAL A 41 -10.23 -1.40 -15.26
C VAL A 41 -11.62 -2.05 -15.34
N ALA A 42 -11.86 -3.10 -14.57
CA ALA A 42 -13.13 -3.80 -14.52
C ALA A 42 -14.27 -2.90 -14.01
N PHE A 43 -14.01 -2.07 -13.00
CA PHE A 43 -14.98 -1.12 -12.45
C PHE A 43 -15.36 -0.07 -13.49
N HIS A 44 -14.37 0.53 -14.18
CA HIS A 44 -14.67 1.50 -15.25
C HIS A 44 -15.41 0.88 -16.43
N ALA A 45 -15.22 -0.41 -16.69
CA ALA A 45 -15.89 -1.12 -17.77
C ALA A 45 -17.33 -1.54 -17.41
N THR A 46 -17.61 -1.83 -16.13
CA THR A 46 -18.85 -2.51 -15.70
C THR A 46 -19.72 -1.72 -14.73
N LEU A 47 -19.12 -0.80 -13.96
CA LEU A 47 -19.73 -0.07 -12.84
C LEU A 47 -20.39 -0.97 -11.78
N LEU A 48 -19.94 -2.22 -11.68
CA LEU A 48 -20.45 -3.18 -10.72
C LEU A 48 -19.83 -2.97 -9.34
N ARG A 49 -20.64 -3.13 -8.29
CA ARG A 49 -20.20 -3.05 -6.88
C ARG A 49 -19.07 -4.02 -6.56
N GLU A 50 -19.11 -5.23 -7.13
CA GLU A 50 -18.06 -6.23 -6.93
C GLU A 50 -16.73 -5.79 -7.56
N ALA A 51 -16.78 -5.16 -8.74
CA ALA A 51 -15.60 -4.61 -9.40
C ALA A 51 -15.05 -3.40 -8.64
N GLN A 52 -15.92 -2.57 -8.04
CA GLN A 52 -15.51 -1.50 -7.13
C GLN A 52 -14.78 -2.03 -5.90
N ALA A 53 -15.31 -3.10 -5.28
CA ALA A 53 -14.68 -3.73 -4.12
C ALA A 53 -13.29 -4.31 -4.48
N LEU A 54 -13.10 -4.82 -5.71
CA LEU A 54 -11.82 -5.28 -6.23
C LEU A 54 -10.82 -4.15 -6.52
N ASP A 55 -11.27 -2.91 -6.71
CA ASP A 55 -10.38 -1.74 -6.80
C ASP A 55 -10.03 -1.26 -5.38
N GLU A 56 -11.03 -1.09 -4.52
CA GLU A 56 -10.90 -0.45 -3.21
C GLU A 56 -10.22 -1.33 -2.15
N LEU A 57 -10.70 -2.56 -1.91
CA LEU A 57 -10.20 -3.39 -0.81
C LEU A 57 -8.72 -3.76 -0.97
N PRO A 58 -8.24 -4.16 -2.16
CA PRO A 58 -6.82 -4.45 -2.36
C PRO A 58 -5.90 -3.24 -2.12
N MET A 59 -6.40 -2.00 -2.31
CA MET A 59 -5.65 -0.79 -1.91
C MET A 59 -5.39 -0.74 -0.40
N LEU A 60 -6.37 -1.12 0.43
CA LEU A 60 -6.17 -1.21 1.87
C LEU A 60 -5.21 -2.35 2.23
N TRP A 61 -5.34 -3.50 1.58
CA TRP A 61 -4.49 -4.65 1.88
C TRP A 61 -3.01 -4.39 1.54
N VAL A 62 -2.74 -3.71 0.42
CA VAL A 62 -1.36 -3.40 0.02
C VAL A 62 -0.71 -2.38 0.96
N ILE A 63 -1.45 -1.35 1.41
CA ILE A 63 -0.89 -0.36 2.34
C ILE A 63 -0.58 -0.99 3.70
N VAL A 64 -1.44 -1.90 4.17
CA VAL A 64 -1.21 -2.68 5.40
C VAL A 64 0.01 -3.59 5.24
N ALA A 65 0.19 -4.23 4.09
CA ALA A 65 1.39 -5.01 3.78
C ALA A 65 2.66 -4.15 3.79
N PHE A 66 2.61 -2.91 3.27
CA PHE A 66 3.73 -1.98 3.35
C PHE A 66 4.05 -1.55 4.78
N VAL A 67 3.03 -1.27 5.60
CA VAL A 67 3.22 -0.98 7.03
C VAL A 67 3.91 -2.15 7.72
N TYR A 68 3.47 -3.38 7.45
CA TYR A 68 4.10 -4.58 7.98
C TYR A 68 5.57 -4.70 7.54
N ALA A 69 5.87 -4.52 6.26
CA ALA A 69 7.22 -4.58 5.73
C ALA A 69 8.15 -3.53 6.36
N THR A 70 7.67 -2.31 6.58
CA THR A 70 8.43 -1.26 7.29
C THR A 70 8.71 -1.66 8.75
N LEU A 71 7.71 -2.15 9.48
CA LEU A 71 7.87 -2.61 10.86
C LEU A 71 8.84 -3.81 10.95
N GLN A 72 8.71 -4.77 10.03
CA GLN A 72 9.58 -5.93 9.96
C GLN A 72 11.05 -5.52 9.70
N SER A 73 11.28 -4.58 8.78
CA SER A 73 12.62 -4.03 8.54
C SER A 73 13.23 -3.42 9.81
N ARG A 74 12.42 -2.77 10.65
CA ARG A 74 12.87 -2.23 11.94
C ARG A 74 13.29 -3.34 12.91
N GLU A 75 12.50 -4.40 12.97
CA GLU A 75 12.66 -5.45 13.98
C GLU A 75 13.84 -6.38 13.68
N TYR A 76 14.11 -6.65 12.40
CA TYR A 76 15.35 -7.29 11.97
C TYR A 76 16.58 -6.49 12.42
N ARG A 77 16.49 -5.15 12.45
CA ARG A 77 17.57 -4.26 12.87
C ARG A 77 17.76 -4.26 14.39
N THR A 78 16.72 -4.48 15.20
CA THR A 78 16.79 -4.52 16.67
C THR A 78 17.13 -5.89 17.24
N ARG A 79 17.52 -6.89 16.41
CA ARG A 79 17.85 -8.28 16.82
C ARG A 79 16.74 -9.07 17.53
N SER A 80 15.54 -8.51 17.68
CA SER A 80 14.40 -9.16 18.33
C SER A 80 13.64 -10.13 17.41
N GLY A 81 14.01 -10.21 16.13
CA GLY A 81 13.31 -11.02 15.12
C GLY A 81 11.91 -10.47 14.82
N PRO A 82 11.33 -10.74 13.64
CA PRO A 82 10.00 -10.24 13.31
C PRO A 82 8.97 -10.80 14.30
N SER A 83 8.35 -9.93 15.08
CA SER A 83 7.34 -10.35 16.05
C SER A 83 6.07 -10.74 15.30
N ALA A 84 5.73 -12.03 15.38
CA ALA A 84 4.52 -12.59 14.79
C ALA A 84 3.25 -11.83 15.20
N ARG A 85 3.29 -11.12 16.34
CA ARG A 85 2.22 -10.22 16.81
C ARG A 85 1.82 -9.18 15.77
N TRP A 86 2.76 -8.51 15.10
CA TRP A 86 2.42 -7.43 14.16
C TRP A 86 1.72 -7.99 12.93
N ARG A 87 2.17 -9.15 12.44
CA ARG A 87 1.53 -9.87 11.35
C ARG A 87 0.08 -10.22 11.69
N ILE A 88 -0.16 -10.77 12.88
CA ILE A 88 -1.50 -11.15 13.34
C ILE A 88 -2.38 -9.92 13.52
N LEU A 89 -1.89 -8.86 14.17
CA LEU A 89 -2.65 -7.63 14.40
C LEU A 89 -3.06 -6.96 13.09
N LEU A 90 -2.15 -6.85 12.14
CA LEU A 90 -2.41 -6.23 10.84
C LEU A 90 -3.33 -7.09 9.97
N LEU A 91 -3.24 -8.42 10.06
CA LEU A 91 -4.17 -9.33 9.40
C LEU A 91 -5.59 -9.18 9.97
N VAL A 92 -5.72 -9.16 11.30
CA VAL A 92 -7.01 -8.94 11.99
C VAL A 92 -7.59 -7.58 11.60
N TYR A 93 -6.76 -6.54 11.55
CA TYR A 93 -7.17 -5.20 11.09
C TYR A 93 -7.69 -5.24 9.65
N ALA A 94 -6.94 -5.83 8.70
CA ALA A 94 -7.35 -5.92 7.31
C ALA A 94 -8.66 -6.70 7.13
N CYS A 95 -8.81 -7.83 7.82
CA CYS A 95 -10.04 -8.62 7.82
C CYS A 95 -11.22 -7.83 8.41
N ALA A 96 -11.03 -7.20 9.58
CA ALA A 96 -12.08 -6.42 10.22
C ALA A 96 -12.53 -5.23 9.35
N SER A 97 -11.58 -4.47 8.79
CA SER A 97 -11.89 -3.38 7.87
C SER A 97 -12.61 -3.85 6.61
N THR A 98 -12.26 -5.04 6.10
CA THR A 98 -12.96 -5.65 4.95
C THR A 98 -14.40 -6.02 5.30
N CYS A 99 -14.65 -6.63 6.46
CA CYS A 99 -15.99 -6.93 6.93
C CYS A 99 -16.83 -5.64 7.09
N VAL A 100 -16.25 -4.62 7.73
CA VAL A 100 -16.90 -3.32 7.94
C VAL A 100 -17.21 -2.63 6.61
N TYR A 101 -16.34 -2.74 5.61
CA TYR A 101 -16.60 -2.21 4.26
C TYR A 101 -17.86 -2.82 3.64
N PHE A 102 -18.04 -4.14 3.72
CA PHE A 102 -19.23 -4.78 3.16
C PHE A 102 -20.53 -4.41 3.88
N THR A 103 -20.46 -4.07 5.18
CA THR A 103 -21.64 -3.67 5.96
C THR A 103 -21.96 -2.18 5.88
N CYS A 104 -20.93 -1.32 5.88
CA CYS A 104 -21.06 0.13 6.06
C CYS A 104 -20.64 0.93 4.81
N GLY A 105 -20.11 0.28 3.78
CA GLY A 105 -19.76 0.88 2.50
C GLY A 105 -18.42 1.61 2.49
N PHE A 106 -18.34 2.64 1.65
CA PHE A 106 -17.09 3.32 1.28
C PHE A 106 -16.48 4.19 2.39
N THR A 107 -17.29 4.86 3.20
CA THR A 107 -16.82 5.79 4.25
C THR A 107 -15.81 5.17 5.24
N PRO A 108 -16.06 4.00 5.86
CA PRO A 108 -15.08 3.37 6.74
C PRO A 108 -13.83 2.89 6.00
N PHE A 109 -13.93 2.51 4.72
CA PHE A 109 -12.75 2.23 3.91
C PHE A 109 -11.88 3.46 3.78
N LEU A 110 -12.46 4.63 3.44
CA LEU A 110 -11.69 5.86 3.29
C LEU A 110 -10.95 6.25 4.58
N ILE A 111 -11.61 6.11 5.74
CA ILE A 111 -11.01 6.39 7.05
C ILE A 111 -9.86 5.42 7.35
N SER A 112 -10.10 4.12 7.18
CA SER A 112 -9.08 3.08 7.45
C SER A 112 -7.89 3.16 6.50
N TYR A 113 -8.14 3.40 5.21
CA TYR A 113 -7.12 3.61 4.20
C TYR A 113 -6.28 4.86 4.48
N GLY A 114 -6.94 6.01 4.73
CA GLY A 114 -6.24 7.25 5.06
C GLY A 114 -5.40 7.14 6.33
N ALA A 115 -5.92 6.50 7.38
CA ALA A 115 -5.18 6.23 8.60
C ALA A 115 -3.96 5.33 8.35
N SER A 116 -4.09 4.30 7.52
CA SER A 116 -3.00 3.38 7.16
C SER A 116 -1.90 4.08 6.37
N ILE A 117 -2.25 4.98 5.43
CA ILE A 117 -1.27 5.81 4.72
C ILE A 117 -0.56 6.76 5.68
N GLY A 118 -1.31 7.44 6.53
CA GLY A 118 -0.72 8.33 7.54
C GLY A 118 0.29 7.58 8.43
N ALA A 119 -0.09 6.39 8.90
CA ALA A 119 0.81 5.52 9.65
C ALA A 119 2.05 5.13 8.84
N LEU A 120 1.88 4.70 7.58
CA LEU A 120 3.00 4.35 6.71
C LEU A 120 3.98 5.50 6.52
N VAL A 121 3.47 6.72 6.25
CA VAL A 121 4.29 7.91 6.05
C VAL A 121 5.05 8.25 7.33
N VAL A 122 4.38 8.26 8.49
CA VAL A 122 5.03 8.53 9.79
C VAL A 122 6.11 7.50 10.08
N LEU A 123 5.84 6.21 9.86
CA LEU A 123 6.81 5.14 10.07
C LEU A 123 8.02 5.27 9.13
N ASN A 124 7.81 5.61 7.86
CA ASN A 124 8.90 5.82 6.90
C ASN A 124 9.74 7.05 7.25
N ILE A 125 9.12 8.15 7.67
CA ILE A 125 9.84 9.33 8.17
C ILE A 125 10.67 8.98 9.40
N GLN A 126 10.08 8.27 10.38
CA GLN A 126 10.82 7.80 11.55
C GLN A 126 11.98 6.88 11.16
N HIS A 127 11.78 5.99 10.18
CA HIS A 127 12.83 5.12 9.65
C HIS A 127 13.97 5.91 8.99
N CYS A 128 13.66 6.96 8.22
CA CYS A 128 14.65 7.83 7.60
C CYS A 128 15.40 8.68 8.64
N LEU A 129 14.71 9.23 9.63
CA LEU A 129 15.28 10.14 10.63
C LEU A 129 16.10 9.41 11.70
N LEU A 130 15.63 8.25 12.16
CA LEU A 130 16.24 7.49 13.27
C LEU A 130 17.13 6.33 12.78
N GLY A 131 17.06 5.97 11.51
CA GLY A 131 17.87 4.91 10.90
C GLY A 131 19.19 5.40 10.29
N GLU A 132 20.09 4.47 9.97
CA GLU A 132 21.34 4.78 9.24
C GLU A 132 21.12 5.10 7.74
N LEU A 133 19.88 4.97 7.25
CA LEU A 133 19.48 5.47 5.93
C LEU A 133 19.60 7.01 5.81
N ARG A 134 19.91 7.71 6.91
CA ARG A 134 20.37 9.10 6.93
C ARG A 134 21.47 9.38 5.90
N SER A 135 22.27 8.37 5.53
CA SER A 135 23.37 8.52 4.57
C SER A 135 22.94 8.35 3.10
N SER A 136 21.79 7.74 2.81
CA SER A 136 21.32 7.55 1.43
C SER A 136 20.38 8.67 1.02
N ALA A 137 20.93 9.73 0.40
CA ALA A 137 20.15 10.82 -0.19
C ALA A 137 19.03 10.29 -1.12
N LEU A 138 19.28 9.16 -1.79
CA LEU A 138 18.34 8.49 -2.67
C LEU A 138 17.07 7.99 -1.96
N ALA A 139 17.16 7.41 -0.75
CA ALA A 139 15.97 6.95 -0.03
C ALA A 139 15.06 8.12 0.38
N LEU A 140 15.66 9.24 0.80
CA LEU A 140 14.92 10.46 1.13
C LEU A 140 14.29 11.08 -0.12
N GLN A 141 15.02 11.13 -1.24
CA GLN A 141 14.49 11.59 -2.53
C GLN A 141 13.30 10.73 -3.00
N LEU A 142 13.38 9.40 -2.85
CA LEU A 142 12.29 8.50 -3.18
C LEU A 142 11.08 8.71 -2.26
N LEU A 143 11.29 8.90 -0.95
CA LEU A 143 10.20 9.17 -0.01
C LEU A 143 9.50 10.51 -0.30
N ILE A 144 10.28 11.57 -0.52
CA ILE A 144 9.74 12.89 -0.89
C ILE A 144 9.02 12.81 -2.23
N GLY A 145 9.62 12.17 -3.23
CA GLY A 145 9.00 11.96 -4.55
C GLY A 145 7.68 11.18 -4.45
N ALA A 146 7.64 10.11 -3.67
CA ALA A 146 6.42 9.34 -3.42
C ALA A 146 5.35 10.18 -2.71
N ALA A 147 5.71 10.93 -1.66
CA ALA A 147 4.78 11.80 -0.95
C ALA A 147 4.23 12.92 -1.85
N CYS A 148 5.10 13.57 -2.63
CA CYS A 148 4.71 14.65 -3.54
C CYS A 148 3.83 14.14 -4.68
N THR A 149 4.14 12.99 -5.28
CA THR A 149 3.31 12.40 -6.34
C THR A 149 1.96 11.93 -5.79
N TYR A 150 1.92 11.38 -4.57
CA TYR A 150 0.68 10.98 -3.92
C TYR A 150 -0.22 12.18 -3.58
N ILE A 151 0.33 13.22 -2.93
CA ILE A 151 -0.40 14.46 -2.62
C ILE A 151 -0.80 15.19 -3.90
N GLY A 152 0.10 15.26 -4.88
CA GLY A 152 -0.13 15.87 -6.19
C GLY A 152 -1.21 15.15 -7.00
N GLY A 153 -1.42 13.85 -6.80
CA GLY A 153 -2.55 13.13 -7.38
C GLY A 153 -3.90 13.46 -6.76
N PHE A 154 -3.92 13.90 -5.49
CA PHE A 154 -5.13 14.31 -4.75
C PHE A 154 -5.48 15.80 -4.92
N LEU A 155 -4.56 16.63 -5.41
CA LEU A 155 -4.74 18.08 -5.54
C LEU A 155 -5.66 18.55 -6.70
N PRO A 156 -5.63 17.94 -7.90
CA PRO A 156 -6.46 18.36 -9.04
C PRO A 156 -7.97 18.41 -8.77
N PRO A 157 -8.58 17.51 -7.97
CA PRO A 157 -10.00 17.59 -7.65
C PRO A 157 -10.38 18.65 -6.58
N LEU A 158 -9.41 19.34 -5.95
CA LEU A 158 -9.66 20.34 -4.90
C LEU A 158 -9.60 21.80 -5.39
N LEU A 159 -9.25 22.02 -6.65
CA LEU A 159 -9.28 23.35 -7.27
C LEU A 159 -10.68 23.60 -7.85
N PRO A 160 -11.39 24.67 -7.45
CA PRO A 160 -12.61 25.06 -8.14
C PRO A 160 -12.25 25.41 -9.59
N GLY A 161 -12.95 24.78 -10.53
CA GLY A 161 -12.87 25.09 -11.96
C GLY A 161 -13.52 26.42 -12.31
#